data_AF-A0A3D3VBZ3-F1
#
_entry.id   AF-A0A3D3VBZ3-F1
#
_cell.length_a   1.000
_cell.length_b   1.000
_cell.length_c   1.000
_cell.angle_alpha   90.00
_cell.angle_beta   90.00
_cell.angle_gamma   90.00
#
_symmetry.space_group_name_H-M   'P 1'
#
loop_
_entity.id
_entity.type
_entity.pdbx_description
1 polymer ?
#
loop_
_entity_poly.entity_id
_entity_poly.type
_entity_poly.pdbx_seq_one_letter_code
_entity_poly.pdbx_strand_id
1 'polypeptide(L)' 'AGMMDCKTALMESDGDMDAAVDWLRKKGLSAAEKKAGRAAAEGLVGVAVDGK' A
#
# COMPACT_ATOMS: atom_id res chain seq x y z
N ALA A 1 -3.01 -4.19 -2.71
CA ALA A 1 -2.88 -5.58 -2.23
C ALA A 1 -3.60 -6.49 -3.21
N GLY A 2 -2.98 -7.58 -3.65
CA GLY A 2 -3.69 -8.61 -4.43
C GLY A 2 -4.47 -9.54 -3.49
N MET A 3 -5.46 -10.27 -4.01
CA MET A 3 -6.27 -11.21 -3.22
C MET A 3 -5.42 -12.22 -2.40
N MET A 4 -4.25 -12.60 -2.93
CA MET A 4 -3.30 -13.49 -2.26
C MET A 4 -2.61 -12.83 -1.05
N ASP A 5 -2.34 -11.53 -1.10
CA ASP A 5 -1.73 -10.82 0.03
C ASP A 5 -2.70 -10.77 1.21
N CYS A 6 -4.00 -10.59 0.96
CA CYS A 6 -5.03 -10.61 2.01
C CYS A 6 -5.17 -11.99 2.65
N LYS A 7 -5.09 -13.06 1.84
CA LYS A 7 -5.08 -14.44 2.37
C LYS A 7 -3.86 -14.68 3.26
N THR A 8 -2.66 -14.30 2.81
CA THR A 8 -1.44 -14.46 3.62
C THR A 8 -1.47 -13.60 4.88
N ALA A 9 -1.96 -12.36 4.80
CA ALA A 9 -2.11 -11.48 5.95
C ALA A 9 -3.00 -12.10 7.03
N LEU A 10 -4.14 -12.67 6.64
CA LEU A 10 -5.05 -13.35 7.57
C LEU A 10 -4.46 -14.64 8.13
N MET A 11 -3.65 -15.38 7.34
CA MET A 11 -2.95 -16.57 7.83
C MET A 11 -1.85 -16.24 8.83
N GLU A 12 -1.04 -15.19 8.60
CA GLU A 12 0.01 -14.77 9.53
C GLU A 12 -0.53 -14.00 10.75
N SER A 13 -1.76 -13.50 10.67
CA SER A 13 -2.42 -12.79 11.77
C SER A 13 -3.43 -13.68 12.51
N ASP A 14 -3.46 -14.99 12.26
CA ASP A 14 -4.39 -15.94 12.89
C ASP A 14 -5.88 -15.53 12.80
N GLY A 15 -6.26 -14.83 11.73
CA GLY A 15 -7.62 -14.33 11.52
C GLY A 15 -7.95 -13.00 12.22
N ASP A 16 -6.99 -12.36 12.89
CA ASP A 16 -7.12 -11.00 13.40
C ASP A 16 -7.10 -9.99 12.24
N MET A 17 -8.20 -9.26 12.09
CA MET A 17 -8.39 -8.28 11.03
C MET A 17 -7.50 -7.04 11.21
N ASP A 18 -7.31 -6.57 12.44
CA ASP A 18 -6.52 -5.37 12.71
C ASP A 18 -5.03 -5.65 12.48
N ALA A 19 -4.56 -6.80 12.96
CA ALA A 19 -3.20 -7.27 12.69
C ALA A 19 -2.95 -7.53 11.20
N ALA A 20 -3.93 -8.08 10.47
CA ALA A 20 -3.83 -8.30 9.03
C ALA A 20 -3.77 -6.98 8.24
N VAL A 21 -4.51 -5.94 8.67
CA VAL A 21 -4.44 -4.60 8.08
C VAL A 21 -3.05 -4.00 8.27
N ASP A 22 -2.49 -4.10 9.47
CA ASP A 22 -1.15 -3.59 9.75
C ASP A 22 -0.06 -4.36 9.00
N TRP A 23 -0.22 -5.67 8.85
CA TRP A 23 0.65 -6.48 8.01
C TRP A 23 0.59 -6.03 6.55
N LEU A 24 -0.60 -5.82 5.99
CA LEU A 24 -0.80 -5.36 4.62
C LEU A 24 -0.20 -3.96 4.39
N ARG A 25 -0.30 -3.06 5.38
CA ARG A 25 0.35 -1.73 5.33
C ARG A 25 1.86 -1.85 5.25
N LYS A 26 2.47 -2.64 6.13
CA LYS A 26 3.93 -2.87 6.15
C LYS A 26 4.41 -3.48 4.84
N LYS A 27 3.74 -4.52 4.35
CA LYS A 27 4.06 -5.14 3.06
C LYS A 27 3.85 -4.19 1.88
N GLY A 28 2.84 -3.33 1.95
CA GLY A 28 2.56 -2.29 0.96
C GLY A 28 3.70 -1.27 0.84
N LEU A 29 4.26 -0.84 1.97
CA LEU A 29 5.43 0.06 2.00
C LEU A 29 6.63 -0.59 1.32
N SER A 30 6.99 -1.83 1.67
CA SER A 30 8.10 -2.53 1.01
C SER A 30 7.89 -2.76 -0.48
N ALA A 31 6.64 -2.97 -0.91
CA ALA A 31 6.30 -3.08 -2.33
C ALA A 31 6.42 -1.72 -3.05
N ALA A 32 6.11 -0.62 -2.37
CA ALA A 32 6.29 0.74 -2.89
C ALA A 32 7.78 1.10 -3.01
N GLU A 33 8.60 0.78 -2.01
CA GLU A 33 10.05 0.97 -2.06
C GLU A 33 10.68 0.23 -3.25
N LYS A 34 10.29 -1.03 -3.48
CA LYS A 34 10.74 -1.79 -4.66
C LYS A 34 10.31 -1.17 -6.00
N LYS A 35 9.22 -0.41 -6.02
CA LYS A 35 8.73 0.30 -7.21
C LYS A 35 9.37 1.68 -7.37
N ALA A 36 9.85 2.29 -6.29
CA ALA A 36 10.48 3.63 -6.32
C ALA A 36 11.75 3.67 -7.17
N GLY A 37 12.46 2.54 -7.31
CA GLY A 37 13.61 2.43 -8.22
C GLY A 37 13.26 2.40 -9.71
N ARG A 38 11.97 2.38 -10.09
CA ARG A 38 11.54 2.39 -11.49
C ARG A 38 11.46 3.83 -11.98
N ALA A 39 12.00 4.11 -13.16
CA ALA A 39 11.81 5.41 -13.81
C ALA A 39 10.32 5.63 -14.12
N ALA A 40 9.74 6.70 -13.57
CA ALA A 40 8.40 7.17 -13.92
C ALA A 40 8.53 8.39 -14.83
N ALA A 41 8.27 8.21 -16.13
CA ALA A 41 8.41 9.26 -17.15
C ALA A 41 7.13 10.10 -17.34
N GLU A 42 6.03 9.72 -16.68
CA GLU A 42 4.69 10.31 -16.86
C GLU A 42 4.04 10.57 -15.48
N GLY A 43 3.12 11.54 -15.42
CA GLY A 43 2.44 11.95 -14.19
C GLY A 43 1.28 12.93 -14.41
N LEU A 44 0.67 13.40 -13.31
CA LEU A 44 -0.45 14.35 -13.29
C LEU A 44 -0.10 15.55 -12.40
N VAL A 45 -0.59 16.74 -12.76
CA VAL A 45 -0.45 17.97 -11.96
C VAL A 45 -1.80 18.32 -11.33
N GLY A 46 -1.83 18.46 -10.00
CA GLY A 46 -3.01 18.92 -9.25
C GLY A 46 -2.73 20.25 -8.55
N VAL A 47 -3.67 21.18 -8.62
CA VAL A 47 -3.61 22.48 -7.92
C VAL A 47 -4.78 22.57 -6.95
N ALA A 48 -4.50 22.86 -5.68
CA ALA A 48 -5.51 23.14 -4.66
C ALA A 48 -5.45 24.64 -4.30
N VAL A 49 -6.61 25.30 -4.35
CA VAL A 49 -6.77 26.69 -3.90
C VAL A 49 -7.72 26.70 -2.71
N ASP A 50 -7.21 27.11 -1.55
CA ASP A 50 -8.02 27.36 -0.36
C ASP A 50 -8.41 28.83 -0.36
N GLY A 51 -9.61 29.12 -0.87
CA GLY A 51 -10.20 30.45 -0.84
C GLY A 51 -10.88 30.66 0.50
N LYS A 52 -10.39 31.61 1.29
CA LYS A 52 -11.12 32.15 2.44
C LYS A 52 -12.43 32.80 2.02
#